data_AF-A0A6A3JUW1-F1
#
_entry.id   AF-A0A6A3JUW1-F1
#
_cell.length_a   1.000
_cell.length_b   1.000
_cell.length_c   1.000
_cell.angle_alpha   90.00
_cell.angle_beta   90.00
_cell.angle_gamma   90.00
#
_symmetry.space_group_name_H-M   'P 1'
#
loop_
_entity.id
_entity.type
_entity.pdbx_description
1 polymer ?
#
loop_
_entity_poly.entity_id
_entity_poly.type
_entity_poly.pdbx_seq_one_letter_code
_entity_poly.pdbx_strand_id
1 'polypeptide(L)'
;MMLFVFVFTDYLTTGTFLIEAKDSYFAFSEMDLVMSGGCTPCHVECKKVLHQMATFHHQALMSKPTFEDLYTATSWDYSILGAEALALAGRLEASGAICSGGVDEWGSPLSIITGEAEEIVEIIETLQLSVAPQQVMEARRGVELKAQCVTKWAVEGHLRLFKFQAVKNGLDYSSIPAADFNVFPEYTECRPEVPNEGVVGEKLALATGGEDPVLVVPELLKLFPYSFTSSIPSVSRVVGTSSPTVYPASTVTQSLFRAYYSGCRVRTVNTTGIYVEDTCTLSKRWQNYGLTLQVPDDIP
;
A
#
# COMPACT_ATOMS: atom_id res chain seq x y z
N MET A 1 4.18 -14.26 24.46
CA MET A 1 4.92 -13.41 23.51
C MET A 1 4.08 -12.20 23.08
N MET A 2 2.86 -12.41 22.58
CA MET A 2 1.89 -11.33 22.23
C MET A 2 1.63 -10.31 23.37
N LEU A 3 1.44 -10.78 24.61
CA LEU A 3 1.25 -9.92 25.80
C LEU A 3 2.49 -9.08 26.15
N PHE A 4 3.69 -9.52 25.77
CA PHE A 4 4.92 -8.75 26.00
C PHE A 4 5.06 -7.63 24.95
N VAL A 5 4.69 -7.88 23.69
CA VAL A 5 4.67 -6.83 22.66
C VAL A 5 3.72 -5.70 23.09
N PHE A 6 2.51 -6.00 23.53
CA PHE A 6 1.55 -4.98 23.99
C PHE A 6 1.94 -4.24 25.28
N VAL A 7 2.77 -4.84 26.14
CA VAL A 7 3.16 -4.24 27.44
C VAL A 7 4.47 -3.45 27.33
N PHE A 8 5.37 -3.85 26.42
CA PHE A 8 6.70 -3.27 26.29
C PHE A 8 6.89 -2.42 25.03
N THR A 9 5.86 -2.30 24.19
CA THR A 9 5.85 -1.40 23.02
C THR A 9 4.68 -0.42 23.13
N ASP A 10 4.89 0.80 22.63
CA ASP A 10 3.84 1.83 22.51
C ASP A 10 2.84 1.52 21.37
N TYR A 11 2.77 0.27 20.89
CA TYR A 11 1.95 -0.14 19.75
C TYR A 11 0.45 0.18 19.92
N LEU A 12 -0.06 0.14 21.16
CA LEU A 12 -1.45 0.46 21.49
C LEU A 12 -1.69 1.93 21.88
N THR A 13 -0.64 2.74 22.01
CA THR A 13 -0.70 4.14 22.45
C THR A 13 -0.36 5.11 21.32
N THR A 14 0.54 4.74 20.41
CA THR A 14 0.88 5.43 19.16
C THR A 14 1.21 4.40 18.08
N GLY A 15 0.31 4.23 17.11
CA GLY A 15 0.54 3.31 15.99
C GLY A 15 1.49 3.92 14.96
N THR A 16 2.75 3.51 14.96
CA THR A 16 3.68 3.86 13.88
C THR A 16 3.65 2.77 12.81
N PHE A 17 3.62 3.15 11.52
CA PHE A 17 3.86 2.20 10.41
C PHE A 17 5.31 1.72 10.35
N LEU A 18 6.20 2.38 11.10
CA LEU A 18 7.59 2.00 11.22
C LEU A 18 7.73 0.91 12.25
N ILE A 19 8.37 -0.16 11.82
CA ILE A 19 9.09 -1.04 12.71
C ILE A 19 10.52 -0.47 12.80
N GLU A 20 11.09 -0.27 14.00
CA GLU A 20 12.47 0.24 14.13
C GLU A 20 13.43 -0.68 13.35
N ALA A 21 14.54 -0.19 12.78
CA ALA A 21 15.41 -1.03 11.93
C ALA A 21 15.88 -2.36 12.58
N LYS A 22 15.97 -2.41 13.92
CA LYS A 22 16.28 -3.61 14.72
C LYS A 22 15.09 -4.54 14.97
N ASP A 23 13.88 -3.99 14.92
CA ASP A 23 12.61 -4.69 15.15
C ASP A 23 11.94 -5.03 13.81
N SER A 24 12.38 -4.39 12.73
CA SER A 24 11.96 -4.58 11.35
C SER A 24 12.41 -5.96 10.93
N TYR A 25 11.57 -6.96 11.14
CA TYR A 25 11.70 -8.25 10.45
C TYR A 25 11.41 -8.11 8.94
N PHE A 26 10.74 -7.01 8.55
CA PHE A 26 10.75 -6.48 7.18
C PHE A 26 12.01 -5.69 6.84
N ALA A 27 13.11 -5.81 7.61
CA ALA A 27 14.41 -5.31 7.20
C ALA A 27 14.77 -6.00 5.89
N PHE A 28 14.45 -5.31 4.81
CA PHE A 28 14.95 -5.56 3.48
C PHE A 28 16.47 -5.62 3.65
N SER A 29 17.01 -6.83 3.62
CA SER A 29 18.44 -7.02 3.60
C SER A 29 18.87 -6.78 2.17
N GLU A 30 19.48 -5.62 1.94
CA GLU A 30 19.91 -5.00 0.67
C GLU A 30 20.35 -5.95 -0.47
N MET A 31 20.85 -7.14 -0.17
CA MET A 31 21.47 -8.07 -1.13
C MET A 31 21.25 -9.55 -0.79
N ASP A 32 20.46 -9.86 0.25
CA ASP A 32 20.22 -11.25 0.62
C ASP A 32 18.96 -11.77 -0.06
N LEU A 33 19.17 -12.54 -1.14
CA LEU A 33 18.13 -13.25 -1.88
C LEU A 33 17.30 -14.21 -1.00
N VAL A 34 17.76 -14.53 0.22
CA VAL A 34 17.08 -15.38 1.21
C VAL A 34 16.26 -14.55 2.22
N MET A 35 16.38 -13.22 2.21
CA MET A 35 15.79 -12.32 3.21
C MET A 35 14.99 -11.15 2.60
N SER A 36 14.62 -11.23 1.32
CA SER A 36 13.69 -10.26 0.71
C SER A 36 12.30 -10.41 1.36
N GLY A 37 12.04 -9.65 2.43
CA GLY A 37 10.74 -9.54 3.08
C GLY A 37 10.07 -10.88 3.41
N GLY A 38 10.79 -11.79 4.06
CA GLY A 38 10.26 -13.09 4.50
C GLY A 38 9.88 -14.08 3.39
N CYS A 39 10.08 -13.74 2.11
CA CYS A 39 9.57 -14.53 1.00
C CYS A 39 10.68 -15.38 0.36
N THR A 40 10.91 -16.57 0.90
CA THR A 40 11.95 -17.51 0.43
C THR A 40 11.32 -18.85 0.04
N PRO A 41 11.36 -19.30 -1.24
CA PRO A 41 12.04 -18.77 -2.44
C PRO A 41 11.09 -18.05 -3.42
N CYS A 42 10.87 -16.75 -3.25
CA CYS A 42 9.88 -16.02 -4.06
C CYS A 42 10.44 -15.29 -5.29
N HIS A 43 11.76 -15.34 -5.53
CA HIS A 43 12.38 -14.72 -6.70
C HIS A 43 11.89 -15.36 -7.99
N VAL A 44 11.46 -14.52 -8.93
CA VAL A 44 10.91 -14.92 -10.21
C VAL A 44 11.31 -13.91 -11.29
N GLU A 45 11.11 -14.27 -12.55
CA GLU A 45 11.33 -13.33 -13.65
C GLU A 45 10.43 -12.09 -13.51
N CYS A 46 10.96 -10.89 -13.78
CA CYS A 46 10.22 -9.63 -13.72
C CYS A 46 8.99 -9.63 -14.62
N LYS A 47 9.05 -10.33 -15.76
CA LYS A 47 7.87 -10.50 -16.64
C LYS A 47 6.70 -11.20 -15.92
N LYS A 48 6.98 -12.12 -14.99
CA LYS A 48 5.96 -12.81 -14.19
C LYS A 48 5.33 -11.84 -13.17
N VAL A 49 6.14 -11.04 -12.49
CA VAL A 49 5.62 -10.05 -11.53
C VAL A 49 4.81 -8.97 -12.24
N LEU A 50 5.30 -8.45 -13.38
CA LEU A 50 4.53 -7.51 -14.19
C LEU A 50 3.20 -8.10 -14.67
N HIS A 51 3.16 -9.39 -15.04
CA HIS A 51 1.91 -10.07 -15.35
C HIS A 51 0.96 -10.09 -14.14
N GLN A 52 1.45 -10.47 -12.96
CA GLN A 52 0.64 -10.47 -11.73
C GLN A 52 0.06 -9.08 -11.44
N MET A 53 0.88 -8.02 -11.54
CA MET A 53 0.44 -6.63 -11.37
C MET A 53 -0.56 -6.18 -12.45
N ALA A 54 -0.36 -6.56 -13.71
CA ALA A 54 -1.27 -6.24 -14.81
C ALA A 54 -2.66 -6.88 -14.63
N THR A 55 -2.76 -7.97 -13.87
CA THR A 55 -4.03 -8.67 -13.60
C THR A 55 -4.99 -7.84 -12.73
N PHE A 56 -4.52 -6.74 -12.12
CA PHE A 56 -5.41 -5.75 -11.48
C PHE A 56 -6.32 -5.03 -12.48
N HIS A 57 -6.03 -5.08 -13.79
CA HIS A 57 -6.84 -4.44 -14.83
C HIS A 57 -7.16 -2.98 -14.52
N HIS A 58 -6.15 -2.23 -14.05
CA HIS A 58 -6.24 -0.82 -13.66
C HIS A 58 -7.17 -0.54 -12.47
N GLN A 59 -7.67 -1.57 -11.78
CA GLN A 59 -8.48 -1.44 -10.58
C GLN A 59 -7.60 -1.18 -9.35
N ALA A 60 -8.14 -0.43 -8.39
CA ALA A 60 -7.42 -0.13 -7.15
C ALA A 60 -7.40 -1.30 -6.16
N LEU A 61 -8.35 -2.23 -6.29
CA LEU A 61 -8.49 -3.40 -5.41
C LEU A 61 -8.65 -4.68 -6.22
N MET A 62 -7.97 -5.72 -5.78
CA MET A 62 -8.22 -7.11 -6.18
C MET A 62 -8.72 -7.91 -4.97
N SER A 63 -9.70 -8.79 -5.17
CA SER A 63 -10.17 -9.65 -4.07
C SER A 63 -9.15 -10.72 -3.72
N LYS A 64 -9.13 -11.12 -2.45
CA LYS A 64 -8.30 -12.23 -1.96
C LYS A 64 -8.28 -13.48 -2.86
N PRO A 65 -9.42 -14.11 -3.25
CA PRO A 65 -9.36 -15.34 -4.03
C PRO A 65 -8.65 -15.16 -5.37
N THR A 66 -9.02 -14.12 -6.13
CA THR A 66 -8.38 -13.80 -7.41
C THR A 66 -6.88 -13.52 -7.26
N PHE A 67 -6.48 -12.85 -6.17
CA PHE A 67 -5.07 -12.55 -5.93
C PHE A 67 -4.29 -13.81 -5.54
N GLU A 68 -4.83 -14.65 -4.65
CA GLU A 68 -4.24 -15.94 -4.26
C GLU A 68 -4.12 -16.91 -5.44
N ASP A 69 -5.11 -16.95 -6.34
CA ASP A 69 -5.10 -17.79 -7.53
C ASP A 69 -3.87 -17.54 -8.42
N LEU A 70 -3.36 -16.30 -8.47
CA LEU A 70 -2.14 -15.97 -9.21
C LEU A 70 -0.94 -16.80 -8.72
N TYR A 71 -0.86 -17.10 -7.42
CA TYR A 71 0.31 -17.76 -6.83
C TYR A 71 0.19 -19.28 -6.80
N THR A 72 -0.96 -19.82 -7.20
CA THR A 72 -1.19 -21.26 -7.41
C THR A 72 -1.15 -21.64 -8.89
N ALA A 73 -1.06 -20.65 -9.80
CA ALA A 73 -1.00 -20.87 -11.23
C ALA A 73 0.28 -21.63 -11.66
N THR A 74 0.09 -22.64 -12.51
CA THR A 74 1.19 -23.47 -13.06
C THR A 74 1.62 -23.05 -14.46
N SER A 75 0.87 -22.15 -15.10
CA SER A 75 1.17 -21.55 -16.40
C SER A 75 0.76 -20.08 -16.42
N TRP A 76 1.37 -19.32 -17.34
CA TRP A 76 1.22 -17.86 -17.42
C TRP A 76 0.92 -17.46 -18.87
N ASP A 77 -0.16 -16.68 -19.05
CA ASP A 77 -0.49 -16.09 -20.34
C ASP A 77 -0.04 -14.62 -20.38
N TYR A 78 1.16 -14.41 -20.91
CA TYR A 78 1.73 -13.07 -21.07
C TYR A 78 1.04 -12.19 -22.11
N SER A 79 -0.06 -12.64 -22.74
CA SER A 79 -0.83 -11.80 -23.67
C SER A 79 -1.41 -10.53 -23.04
N ILE A 80 -1.61 -10.52 -21.72
CA ILE A 80 -2.01 -9.34 -20.95
C ILE A 80 -0.91 -8.26 -20.94
N LEU A 81 0.35 -8.65 -21.14
CA LEU A 81 1.47 -7.72 -21.25
C LEU A 81 1.61 -7.27 -22.72
N GLY A 82 1.38 -5.98 -22.95
CA GLY A 82 1.71 -5.36 -24.23
C GLY A 82 3.21 -5.39 -24.53
N ALA A 83 3.59 -5.07 -25.77
CA ALA A 83 4.98 -5.05 -26.19
C ALA A 83 5.87 -4.12 -25.34
N GLU A 84 5.32 -2.99 -24.89
CA GLU A 84 6.01 -2.04 -24.01
C GLU A 84 6.30 -2.64 -22.62
N ALA A 85 5.33 -3.31 -22.02
CA ALA A 85 5.49 -3.99 -20.72
C ALA A 85 6.48 -5.16 -20.81
N LEU A 86 6.48 -5.92 -21.92
CA LEU A 86 7.46 -6.98 -22.17
C LEU A 86 8.88 -6.41 -22.35
N ALA A 87 9.01 -5.28 -23.04
CA ALA A 87 10.30 -4.59 -23.19
C ALA A 87 10.79 -4.03 -21.86
N LEU A 88 9.89 -3.50 -21.03
CA LEU A 88 10.19 -3.05 -19.67
C LEU A 88 10.69 -4.21 -18.80
N ALA A 89 10.03 -5.38 -18.86
CA ALA A 89 10.50 -6.58 -18.15
C ALA A 89 11.96 -6.91 -18.46
N GLY A 90 12.34 -6.87 -19.74
CA GLY A 90 13.72 -7.12 -20.16
C GLY A 90 14.72 -6.06 -19.66
N ARG A 91 14.29 -4.79 -19.52
CA ARG A 91 15.14 -3.73 -18.95
C ARG A 91 15.35 -3.91 -17.44
N LEU A 92 14.29 -4.27 -16.70
CA LEU A 92 14.37 -4.52 -15.26
C LEU A 92 15.32 -5.68 -14.93
N GLU A 93 15.24 -6.78 -15.69
CA GLU A 93 16.17 -7.90 -15.55
C GLU A 93 17.62 -7.47 -15.82
N ALA A 94 17.83 -6.67 -16.86
CA ALA A 94 19.17 -6.20 -17.25
C ALA A 94 19.76 -5.17 -16.27
N SER A 95 18.92 -4.39 -15.58
CA SER A 95 19.35 -3.42 -14.57
C SER A 95 19.64 -4.05 -13.21
N GLY A 96 19.24 -5.32 -13.01
CA GLY A 96 19.37 -6.01 -11.73
C GLY A 96 18.25 -5.66 -10.74
N ALA A 97 17.08 -5.23 -11.23
CA ALA A 97 15.90 -5.12 -10.39
C ALA A 97 15.54 -6.48 -9.76
N ILE A 98 15.07 -6.45 -8.52
CA ILE A 98 14.68 -7.65 -7.79
C ILE A 98 13.19 -7.84 -7.97
N CYS A 99 12.80 -9.00 -8.49
CA CYS A 99 11.42 -9.33 -8.82
C CYS A 99 10.99 -10.57 -8.02
N SER A 100 10.01 -10.39 -7.14
CA SER A 100 9.50 -11.45 -6.28
C SER A 100 7.99 -11.61 -6.44
N GLY A 101 7.55 -12.85 -6.55
CA GLY A 101 6.15 -13.23 -6.68
C GLY A 101 5.92 -14.57 -5.96
N GLY A 102 5.27 -14.53 -4.81
CA GLY A 102 5.08 -15.70 -3.96
C GLY A 102 4.22 -15.42 -2.75
N VAL A 103 4.43 -16.20 -1.68
CA VAL A 103 3.76 -16.07 -0.39
C VAL A 103 4.85 -15.75 0.64
N ASP A 104 4.67 -14.67 1.41
CA ASP A 104 5.62 -14.32 2.48
C ASP A 104 5.61 -15.34 3.63
N GLU A 105 6.54 -15.14 4.57
CA GLU A 105 6.66 -15.93 5.80
C GLU A 105 5.38 -15.93 6.67
N TRP A 106 4.49 -14.97 6.46
CA TRP A 106 3.22 -14.83 7.18
C TRP A 106 2.05 -15.51 6.45
N GLY A 107 2.30 -16.12 5.29
CA GLY A 107 1.28 -16.80 4.50
C GLY A 107 0.48 -15.85 3.60
N SER A 108 0.92 -14.61 3.43
CA SER A 108 0.28 -13.61 2.57
C SER A 108 0.92 -13.57 1.18
N PRO A 109 0.13 -13.68 0.10
CA PRO A 109 0.69 -13.53 -1.24
C PRO A 109 1.18 -12.10 -1.49
N LEU A 110 2.24 -11.96 -2.28
CA LEU A 110 2.79 -10.67 -2.67
C LEU A 110 3.46 -10.69 -4.06
N SER A 111 3.34 -9.56 -4.74
CA SER A 111 4.05 -9.24 -5.98
C SER A 111 4.86 -7.97 -5.74
N ILE A 112 6.17 -8.06 -5.74
CA ILE A 112 7.04 -6.91 -5.47
C ILE A 112 8.14 -6.81 -6.54
N ILE A 113 8.37 -5.58 -7.00
CA ILE A 113 9.53 -5.24 -7.81
C ILE A 113 10.28 -4.14 -7.06
N THR A 114 11.55 -4.38 -6.78
CA THR A 114 12.47 -3.41 -6.19
C THR A 114 13.52 -3.00 -7.21
N GLY A 115 13.66 -1.70 -7.43
CA GLY A 115 14.56 -1.12 -8.42
C GLY A 115 14.87 0.34 -8.12
N GLU A 116 15.31 1.07 -9.15
CA GLU A 116 15.47 2.52 -9.09
C GLU A 116 14.11 3.24 -9.07
N ALA A 117 14.04 4.43 -8.50
CA ALA A 117 12.79 5.21 -8.44
C ALA A 117 12.18 5.44 -9.83
N GLU A 118 13.01 5.65 -10.84
CA GLU A 118 12.62 5.83 -12.24
C GLU A 118 11.93 4.58 -12.81
N GLU A 119 12.47 3.41 -12.50
CA GLU A 119 11.92 2.12 -12.92
C GLU A 119 10.56 1.88 -12.29
N ILE A 120 10.40 2.22 -10.99
CA ILE A 120 9.13 2.10 -10.30
C ILE A 120 8.06 3.01 -10.91
N VAL A 121 8.40 4.26 -11.23
CA VAL A 121 7.49 5.17 -11.92
C VAL A 121 7.12 4.63 -13.31
N GLU A 122 8.10 4.11 -14.06
CA GLU A 122 7.89 3.54 -15.39
C GLU A 122 6.96 2.31 -15.35
N ILE A 123 7.08 1.44 -14.35
CA ILE A 123 6.17 0.29 -14.14
C ILE A 123 4.73 0.77 -13.94
N ILE A 124 4.53 1.75 -13.06
CA ILE A 124 3.20 2.29 -12.73
C ILE A 124 2.53 2.89 -13.96
N GLU A 125 3.28 3.66 -14.75
CA GLU A 125 2.77 4.29 -15.97
C GLU A 125 2.48 3.26 -17.07
N THR A 126 3.42 2.34 -17.32
CA THR A 126 3.33 1.34 -18.40
C THR A 126 2.15 0.40 -18.19
N LEU A 127 1.95 -0.08 -16.95
CA LEU A 127 0.84 -0.97 -16.62
C LEU A 127 -0.44 -0.23 -16.22
N GLN A 128 -0.38 1.11 -16.10
CA GLN A 128 -1.44 1.95 -15.55
C GLN A 128 -1.95 1.38 -14.22
N LEU A 129 -1.01 1.11 -13.30
CA LEU A 129 -1.33 0.59 -11.97
C LEU A 129 -2.08 1.65 -11.19
N SER A 130 -3.16 1.24 -10.52
CA SER A 130 -3.91 2.13 -9.64
C SER A 130 -3.21 2.25 -8.29
N VAL A 131 -2.06 2.92 -8.28
CA VAL A 131 -1.32 3.32 -7.07
C VAL A 131 -1.93 4.60 -6.49
N ALA A 132 -1.86 4.79 -5.18
CA ALA A 132 -2.28 6.05 -4.58
C ALA A 132 -1.49 7.23 -5.18
N PRO A 133 -2.15 8.29 -5.66
CA PRO A 133 -1.47 9.39 -6.36
C PRO A 133 -0.32 10.03 -5.57
N GLN A 134 -0.48 10.13 -4.24
CA GLN A 134 0.58 10.61 -3.36
C GLN A 134 1.86 9.76 -3.46
N GLN A 135 1.74 8.43 -3.45
CA GLN A 135 2.91 7.55 -3.50
C GLN A 135 3.63 7.61 -4.85
N VAL A 136 2.89 7.85 -5.94
CA VAL A 136 3.49 8.12 -7.25
C VAL A 136 4.30 9.42 -7.24
N MET A 137 3.77 10.47 -6.61
CA MET A 137 4.51 11.73 -6.44
C MET A 137 5.73 11.57 -5.52
N GLU A 138 5.63 10.76 -4.46
CA GLU A 138 6.76 10.42 -3.59
C GLU A 138 7.88 9.76 -4.41
N ALA A 139 7.54 8.78 -5.26
CA ALA A 139 8.51 8.11 -6.13
C ALA A 139 9.13 9.06 -7.17
N ARG A 140 8.33 9.92 -7.82
CA ARG A 140 8.85 10.94 -8.74
C ARG A 140 9.78 11.93 -8.05
N ARG A 141 9.44 12.34 -6.83
CA ARG A 141 10.32 13.20 -6.04
C ARG A 141 11.59 12.45 -5.58
N GLY A 142 11.49 11.13 -5.37
CA GLY A 142 12.64 10.25 -5.15
C GLY A 142 13.63 10.26 -6.32
N VAL A 143 13.15 10.26 -7.56
CA VAL A 143 13.99 10.42 -8.77
C VAL A 143 14.79 11.71 -8.71
N GLU A 144 14.14 12.83 -8.39
CA GLU A 144 14.77 14.15 -8.31
C GLU A 144 15.80 14.25 -7.17
N LEU A 145 15.60 13.49 -6.08
CA LEU A 145 16.40 13.52 -4.87
C LEU A 145 17.42 12.38 -4.77
N LYS A 146 17.58 11.57 -5.81
CA LYS A 146 18.43 10.37 -5.84
C LYS A 146 19.86 10.59 -5.32
N ALA A 147 20.45 11.77 -5.57
CA ALA A 147 21.79 12.11 -5.10
C ALA A 147 21.86 12.46 -3.60
N GLN A 148 20.74 12.81 -2.97
CA GLN A 148 20.66 13.21 -1.56
C GLN A 148 20.36 12.01 -0.65
N CYS A 149 19.61 11.02 -1.16
CA CYS A 149 19.23 9.82 -0.44
C CYS A 149 19.26 8.65 -1.43
N VAL A 150 20.38 7.92 -1.46
CA VAL A 150 20.55 6.76 -2.34
C VAL A 150 19.82 5.58 -1.70
N THR A 151 18.74 5.16 -2.34
CA THR A 151 17.89 4.06 -1.89
C THR A 151 17.20 3.43 -3.09
N LYS A 152 16.91 2.14 -3.01
CA LYS A 152 15.99 1.50 -3.95
C LYS A 152 14.55 1.85 -3.59
N TRP A 153 13.67 1.67 -4.55
CA TRP A 153 12.23 1.83 -4.41
C TRP A 153 11.53 0.54 -4.77
N ALA A 154 10.40 0.30 -4.13
CA ALA A 154 9.57 -0.85 -4.39
C ALA A 154 8.18 -0.43 -4.85
N VAL A 155 7.61 -1.19 -5.78
CA VAL A 155 6.16 -1.28 -5.99
C VAL A 155 5.71 -2.67 -5.57
N GLU A 156 4.73 -2.71 -4.68
CA GLU A 156 4.25 -3.92 -4.03
C GLU A 156 2.74 -4.04 -4.22
N GLY A 157 2.27 -5.12 -4.83
CA GLY A 157 0.90 -5.60 -4.69
C GLY A 157 0.85 -6.56 -3.51
N HIS A 158 0.07 -6.22 -2.47
CA HIS A 158 -0.01 -7.00 -1.24
C HIS A 158 -1.46 -7.13 -0.79
N LEU A 159 -1.85 -8.32 -0.36
CA LEU A 159 -3.09 -8.57 0.36
C LEU A 159 -3.09 -7.87 1.75
N ARG A 160 -4.03 -6.96 1.97
CA ARG A 160 -4.23 -6.28 3.26
C ARG A 160 -5.64 -6.52 3.80
N LEU A 161 -5.84 -6.29 5.09
CA LEU A 161 -7.18 -6.26 5.68
C LEU A 161 -7.79 -4.85 5.60
N PHE A 162 -9.08 -4.81 5.30
CA PHE A 162 -9.87 -3.60 5.32
C PHE A 162 -11.09 -3.80 6.21
N LYS A 163 -11.26 -2.92 7.19
CA LYS A 163 -12.40 -2.95 8.11
C LYS A 163 -13.56 -2.11 7.59
N PHE A 164 -14.78 -2.61 7.76
CA PHE A 164 -16.01 -1.89 7.43
C PHE A 164 -17.04 -2.07 8.53
N GLN A 165 -17.91 -1.08 8.70
CA GLN A 165 -18.92 -1.11 9.73
C GLN A 165 -20.01 -2.13 9.38
N ALA A 166 -20.15 -3.18 10.19
CA ALA A 166 -21.17 -4.22 9.96
C ALA A 166 -22.54 -3.79 10.50
N VAL A 167 -22.54 -3.03 11.61
CA VAL A 167 -23.73 -2.45 12.23
C VAL A 167 -23.57 -0.94 12.25
N LYS A 168 -24.53 -0.25 11.63
CA LYS A 168 -24.55 1.22 11.57
C LYS A 168 -24.33 1.85 12.94
N ASN A 169 -23.40 2.81 13.01
CA ASN A 169 -22.99 3.51 14.23
C ASN A 169 -22.48 2.60 15.36
N GLY A 170 -22.09 1.35 15.04
CA GLY A 170 -21.51 0.40 15.97
C GLY A 170 -19.98 0.39 15.90
N LEU A 171 -19.35 -0.11 16.98
CA LEU A 171 -17.92 -0.42 17.03
C LEU A 171 -17.61 -1.81 16.43
N ASP A 172 -18.65 -2.61 16.16
CA ASP A 172 -18.52 -3.92 15.53
C ASP A 172 -18.24 -3.78 14.04
N TYR A 173 -16.94 -3.69 13.72
CA TYR A 173 -16.44 -3.69 12.36
C TYR A 173 -16.13 -5.13 11.93
N SER A 174 -16.59 -5.48 10.73
CA SER A 174 -16.14 -6.67 10.04
C SER A 174 -14.91 -6.34 9.18
N SER A 175 -14.28 -7.35 8.60
CA SER A 175 -13.09 -7.20 7.77
C SER A 175 -13.27 -7.90 6.43
N ILE A 176 -12.69 -7.34 5.37
CA ILE A 176 -12.46 -8.03 4.10
C ILE A 176 -10.97 -8.01 3.77
N PRO A 177 -10.43 -9.12 3.24
CA PRO A 177 -9.10 -9.11 2.64
C PRO A 177 -9.17 -8.69 1.17
N ALA A 178 -8.35 -7.72 0.79
CA ALA A 178 -8.19 -7.28 -0.59
C ALA A 178 -6.74 -6.87 -0.84
N ALA A 179 -6.25 -7.07 -2.05
CA ALA A 179 -4.93 -6.62 -2.45
C ALA A 179 -5.02 -5.21 -3.03
N ASP A 180 -4.06 -4.37 -2.66
CA ASP A 180 -3.84 -3.05 -3.23
C ASP A 180 -2.34 -2.82 -3.48
N PHE A 181 -2.02 -1.68 -4.11
CA PHE A 181 -0.64 -1.32 -4.39
C PHE A 181 -0.06 -0.35 -3.37
N ASN A 182 1.19 -0.59 -2.99
CA ASN A 182 2.03 0.32 -2.22
C ASN A 182 3.29 0.64 -2.99
N VAL A 183 3.76 1.88 -2.84
CA VAL A 183 5.07 2.32 -3.34
C VAL A 183 5.81 2.99 -2.19
N PHE A 184 7.07 2.61 -2.01
CA PHE A 184 7.90 3.09 -0.91
C PHE A 184 9.39 2.94 -1.23
N PRO A 185 10.25 3.82 -0.68
CA PRO A 185 11.68 3.59 -0.67
C PRO A 185 12.02 2.51 0.35
N GLU A 186 13.13 1.83 0.13
CA GLU A 186 13.70 0.87 1.07
C GLU A 186 14.07 1.54 2.39
N TYR A 187 14.70 2.72 2.31
CA TYR A 187 14.99 3.54 3.48
C TYR A 187 13.85 4.55 3.68
N THR A 188 13.11 4.39 4.77
CA THR A 188 11.92 5.23 5.00
C THR A 188 12.28 6.70 5.22
N GLU A 189 13.46 6.99 5.73
CA GLU A 189 14.01 8.36 5.82
C GLU A 189 14.24 9.02 4.46
N CYS A 190 14.36 8.24 3.38
CA CYS A 190 14.45 8.75 2.02
C CYS A 190 13.08 9.07 1.40
N ARG A 191 11.97 8.80 2.09
CA ARG A 191 10.64 9.13 1.59
C ARG A 191 10.42 10.65 1.66
N PRO A 192 10.28 11.33 0.51
CA PRO A 192 10.07 12.76 0.52
C PRO A 192 8.66 13.09 1.01
N GLU A 193 8.55 14.20 1.73
CA GLU A 193 7.24 14.72 2.09
C GLU A 193 6.61 15.42 0.88
N VAL A 194 5.48 14.90 0.39
CA VAL A 194 4.69 15.51 -0.68
C VAL A 194 3.24 15.72 -0.23
N PRO A 195 2.61 16.88 -0.52
CA PRO A 195 1.21 17.12 -0.20
C PRO A 195 0.29 16.15 -0.95
N ASN A 196 -0.77 15.65 -0.32
CA ASN A 196 -1.81 14.83 -0.97
C ASN A 196 -3.01 15.68 -1.46
N GLU A 197 -3.08 16.95 -1.07
CA GLU A 197 -4.20 17.83 -1.40
C GLU A 197 -4.18 18.24 -2.88
N GLY A 198 -5.35 18.25 -3.53
CA GLY A 198 -5.50 18.74 -4.90
C GLY A 198 -4.91 17.86 -6.01
N VAL A 199 -4.43 16.66 -5.71
CA VAL A 199 -3.75 15.78 -6.68
C VAL A 199 -4.73 15.13 -7.67
N VAL A 200 -5.88 14.69 -7.17
CA VAL A 200 -6.97 14.08 -7.95
C VAL A 200 -8.27 14.69 -7.48
N GLY A 201 -9.16 14.98 -8.43
CA GLY A 201 -10.49 15.48 -8.13
C GLY A 201 -11.34 14.44 -7.41
N GLU A 202 -12.46 14.86 -6.85
CA GLU A 202 -13.38 13.96 -6.18
C GLU A 202 -14.78 14.07 -6.77
N LYS A 203 -15.52 12.96 -6.71
CA LYS A 203 -16.95 12.90 -7.04
C LYS A 203 -17.72 12.20 -5.95
N LEU A 204 -18.98 12.61 -5.79
CA LEU A 204 -19.90 11.97 -4.86
C LEU A 204 -20.16 10.52 -5.31
N ALA A 205 -19.85 9.56 -4.43
CA ALA A 205 -20.15 8.15 -4.64
C ALA A 205 -21.41 7.71 -3.88
N LEU A 206 -21.64 8.27 -2.69
CA LEU A 206 -22.83 8.00 -1.88
C LEU A 206 -23.22 9.24 -1.07
N ALA A 207 -24.48 9.67 -1.19
CA ALA A 207 -25.05 10.67 -0.28
C ALA A 207 -25.38 10.01 1.07
N THR A 208 -24.88 10.57 2.17
CA THR A 208 -25.04 9.99 3.52
C THR A 208 -26.27 10.52 4.27
N GLY A 209 -26.96 11.54 3.72
CA GLY A 209 -28.21 12.05 4.29
C GLY A 209 -28.05 12.74 5.64
N GLY A 210 -26.89 13.35 5.92
CA GLY A 210 -26.58 14.02 7.19
C GLY A 210 -25.79 13.15 8.17
N GLU A 211 -25.55 11.88 7.84
CA GLU A 211 -24.83 10.95 8.68
C GLU A 211 -23.32 10.97 8.37
N ASP A 212 -22.49 10.85 9.40
CA ASP A 212 -21.05 10.71 9.25
C ASP A 212 -20.65 9.23 9.45
N PRO A 213 -20.27 8.51 8.37
CA PRO A 213 -19.95 7.09 8.43
C PRO A 213 -18.76 6.72 9.33
N VAL A 214 -17.92 7.70 9.67
CA VAL A 214 -16.71 7.47 10.48
C VAL A 214 -16.75 8.20 11.82
N LEU A 215 -17.93 8.68 12.23
CA LEU A 215 -18.14 9.26 13.56
C LEU A 215 -17.81 8.28 14.69
N VAL A 216 -18.15 6.99 14.48
CA VAL A 216 -17.89 5.90 15.42
C VAL A 216 -16.98 4.86 14.74
N VAL A 217 -15.71 4.87 15.14
CA VAL A 217 -14.68 3.93 14.66
C VAL A 217 -13.98 3.28 15.86
N PRO A 218 -13.55 2.00 15.75
CA PRO A 218 -12.67 1.35 16.73
C PRO A 218 -11.42 2.19 17.03
N GLU A 219 -10.92 2.13 18.27
CA GLU A 219 -9.72 2.89 18.70
C GLU A 219 -8.51 2.62 17.82
N LEU A 220 -8.34 1.38 17.33
CA LEU A 220 -7.27 1.01 16.41
C LEU A 220 -7.23 1.91 15.16
N LEU A 221 -8.40 2.28 14.61
CA LEU A 221 -8.50 3.12 13.42
C LEU A 221 -8.21 4.61 13.70
N LYS A 222 -7.97 4.98 14.96
CA LYS A 222 -7.59 6.36 15.32
C LYS A 222 -6.08 6.52 15.48
N LEU A 223 -5.33 5.42 15.38
CA LEU A 223 -3.89 5.41 15.62
C LEU A 223 -3.06 5.73 14.37
N PHE A 224 -3.66 5.76 13.19
CA PHE A 224 -2.94 5.84 11.91
C PHE A 224 -3.32 7.07 11.08
N PRO A 225 -2.38 7.62 10.30
CA PRO A 225 -2.64 8.75 9.42
C PRO A 225 -3.36 8.28 8.13
N TYR A 226 -4.51 8.88 7.81
CA TYR A 226 -5.29 8.54 6.60
C TYR A 226 -5.09 9.55 5.46
N SER A 227 -5.25 9.08 4.22
CA SER A 227 -5.12 9.83 2.97
C SER A 227 -6.38 10.58 2.53
N PHE A 228 -7.42 10.62 3.36
CA PHE A 228 -8.70 11.24 3.05
C PHE A 228 -9.16 12.16 4.18
N THR A 229 -9.95 13.17 3.83
CA THR A 229 -10.52 14.11 4.79
C THR A 229 -11.71 13.47 5.50
N SER A 230 -11.73 13.49 6.83
CA SER A 230 -12.85 12.97 7.62
C SER A 230 -12.88 13.51 9.06
N SER A 231 -13.82 13.02 9.87
CA SER A 231 -13.90 13.26 11.31
C SER A 231 -13.03 12.32 12.16
N ILE A 232 -12.35 11.34 11.56
CA ILE A 232 -11.36 10.52 12.27
C ILE A 232 -10.25 11.44 12.79
N PRO A 233 -9.81 11.31 14.05
CA PRO A 233 -8.74 12.13 14.60
C PRO A 233 -7.49 12.11 13.71
N SER A 234 -6.96 13.30 13.42
CA SER A 234 -5.77 13.43 12.58
C SER A 234 -4.53 12.96 13.34
N VAL A 235 -3.77 12.06 12.70
CA VAL A 235 -2.46 11.60 13.15
C VAL A 235 -1.40 12.15 12.20
N SER A 236 -0.28 12.63 12.74
CA SER A 236 0.85 13.08 11.93
C SER A 236 1.45 11.90 11.16
N ARG A 237 1.69 12.08 9.87
CA ARG A 237 2.47 11.12 9.07
C ARG A 237 3.99 11.27 9.26
N VAL A 238 4.43 12.40 9.79
CA VAL A 238 5.84 12.65 10.12
C VAL A 238 6.05 12.26 11.57
N VAL A 239 6.99 11.34 11.80
CA VAL A 239 7.31 10.80 13.12
C VAL A 239 8.78 10.98 13.43
N GLY A 240 9.11 11.21 14.70
CA GLY A 240 10.48 11.32 15.16
C GLY A 240 11.19 9.97 15.14
N THR A 241 12.50 9.97 14.89
CA THR A 241 13.34 8.78 14.99
C THR A 241 13.90 8.63 16.41
N SER A 242 13.78 7.43 16.98
CA SER A 242 14.34 7.07 18.30
C SER A 242 15.75 6.46 18.19
N SER A 243 16.10 5.98 17.00
CA SER A 243 17.32 5.24 16.69
C SER A 243 18.04 5.82 15.47
N PRO A 244 19.36 5.61 15.32
CA PRO A 244 20.09 6.03 14.12
C PRO A 244 19.51 5.41 12.85
N THR A 245 19.32 6.25 11.84
CA THR A 245 18.94 5.90 10.46
C THR A 245 20.19 5.81 9.58
N VAL A 246 20.06 5.26 8.36
CA VAL A 246 21.18 5.16 7.40
C VAL A 246 21.65 6.55 6.98
N TYR A 247 20.69 7.44 6.73
CA TYR A 247 20.93 8.87 6.56
C TYR A 247 20.48 9.59 7.82
N PRO A 248 21.32 10.39 8.52
CA PRO A 248 21.06 10.89 9.88
C PRO A 248 19.85 11.84 9.92
N ALA A 249 18.66 11.27 10.01
CA ALA A 249 17.38 11.95 9.95
C ALA A 249 16.77 11.95 11.34
N SER A 250 16.27 13.12 11.78
CA SER A 250 15.55 13.28 13.05
C SER A 250 14.09 12.86 12.97
N THR A 251 13.57 12.71 11.74
CA THR A 251 12.18 12.38 11.46
C THR A 251 12.11 11.58 10.16
N VAL A 252 11.06 10.77 10.02
CA VAL A 252 10.74 10.12 8.75
C VAL A 252 9.26 10.27 8.39
N THR A 253 8.95 10.06 7.12
CA THR A 253 7.60 10.17 6.58
C THR A 253 6.99 8.77 6.43
N GLN A 254 5.85 8.53 7.05
CA GLN A 254 5.09 7.29 6.91
C GLN A 254 4.11 7.32 5.73
N SER A 255 3.75 6.13 5.22
CA SER A 255 2.63 5.98 4.29
C SER A 255 1.32 6.43 4.94
N LEU A 256 0.43 6.99 4.13
CA LEU A 256 -0.96 7.22 4.55
C LEU A 256 -1.81 5.98 4.29
N PHE A 257 -2.66 5.65 5.25
CA PHE A 257 -3.68 4.62 5.11
C PHE A 257 -4.78 5.09 4.17
N ARG A 258 -5.37 4.13 3.47
CA ARG A 258 -6.39 4.39 2.45
C ARG A 258 -7.76 3.93 2.93
N ALA A 259 -8.78 4.50 2.32
CA ALA A 259 -10.12 3.99 2.41
C ALA A 259 -10.66 3.79 1.00
N TYR A 260 -11.60 2.86 0.88
CA TYR A 260 -12.22 2.53 -0.40
C TYR A 260 -13.74 2.51 -0.26
N TYR A 261 -14.42 2.96 -1.32
CA TYR A 261 -15.86 2.79 -1.47
C TYR A 261 -16.13 2.36 -2.90
N SER A 262 -16.87 1.26 -3.06
CA SER A 262 -17.20 0.70 -4.39
C SER A 262 -15.95 0.46 -5.28
N GLY A 263 -14.81 0.13 -4.67
CA GLY A 263 -13.56 -0.16 -5.39
C GLY A 263 -12.73 1.06 -5.75
N CYS A 264 -13.16 2.25 -5.36
CA CYS A 264 -12.47 3.52 -5.60
C CYS A 264 -11.87 4.06 -4.31
N ARG A 265 -10.66 4.65 -4.40
CA ARG A 265 -10.05 5.34 -3.26
C ARG A 265 -10.92 6.52 -2.85
N VAL A 266 -11.13 6.63 -1.55
CA VAL A 266 -11.89 7.70 -0.90
C VAL A 266 -11.02 8.94 -0.76
N ARG A 267 -11.62 10.11 -0.94
CA ARG A 267 -10.99 11.43 -0.80
C ARG A 267 -11.58 12.24 0.34
N THR A 268 -12.89 12.14 0.54
CA THR A 268 -13.61 12.81 1.63
C THR A 268 -14.74 11.93 2.16
N VAL A 269 -14.90 11.90 3.49
CA VAL A 269 -16.05 11.30 4.19
C VAL A 269 -16.58 12.31 5.19
N ASN A 270 -17.85 12.67 5.07
CA ASN A 270 -18.51 13.60 5.97
C ASN A 270 -20.04 13.39 5.98
N THR A 271 -20.77 14.33 6.59
CA THR A 271 -22.24 14.32 6.69
C THR A 271 -22.96 14.56 5.36
N THR A 272 -22.27 15.03 4.31
CA THR A 272 -22.87 15.25 2.99
C THR A 272 -22.69 14.03 2.08
N GLY A 273 -21.60 13.29 2.22
CA GLY A 273 -21.39 12.08 1.45
C GLY A 273 -20.04 11.39 1.64
N ILE A 274 -19.90 10.29 0.91
CA ILE A 274 -18.64 9.63 0.62
C ILE A 274 -18.22 10.06 -0.79
N TYR A 275 -17.03 10.67 -0.88
CA TYR A 275 -16.44 11.15 -2.12
C TYR A 275 -15.21 10.31 -2.45
N VAL A 276 -15.11 9.90 -3.71
CA VAL A 276 -14.02 9.08 -4.24
C VAL A 276 -13.34 9.78 -5.40
N GLU A 277 -12.18 9.28 -5.84
CA GLU A 277 -11.47 9.77 -7.02
C GLU A 277 -12.42 9.91 -8.24
N ASP A 278 -12.41 11.08 -8.88
CA ASP A 278 -13.30 11.41 -10.01
C ASP A 278 -13.05 10.56 -11.25
N THR A 279 -11.81 10.13 -11.46
CA THR A 279 -11.38 9.22 -12.53
C THR A 279 -11.81 7.76 -12.33
N CYS A 280 -12.19 7.36 -11.11
CA CYS A 280 -12.46 5.96 -10.80
C CYS A 280 -13.90 5.53 -11.15
N THR A 281 -14.07 4.37 -11.79
CA THR A 281 -15.41 3.82 -12.09
C THR A 281 -15.92 2.97 -10.93
N LEU A 282 -17.09 3.32 -10.39
CA LEU A 282 -17.70 2.59 -9.26
C LEU A 282 -18.03 1.14 -9.64
N SER A 283 -17.58 0.20 -8.82
CA SER A 283 -17.80 -1.23 -8.99
C SER A 283 -18.90 -1.75 -8.06
N LYS A 284 -19.96 -2.31 -8.64
CA LYS A 284 -21.05 -2.97 -7.91
C LYS A 284 -20.56 -4.11 -7.01
N ARG A 285 -19.47 -4.78 -7.41
CA ARG A 285 -18.84 -5.86 -6.64
C ARG A 285 -18.45 -5.38 -5.24
N TRP A 286 -17.80 -4.22 -5.19
CA TRP A 286 -17.24 -3.65 -3.97
C TRP A 286 -18.26 -2.82 -3.18
N GLN A 287 -19.34 -2.38 -3.83
CA GLN A 287 -20.36 -1.52 -3.22
C GLN A 287 -21.03 -2.15 -1.98
N ASN A 288 -21.19 -3.48 -1.98
CA ASN A 288 -21.83 -4.21 -0.89
C ASN A 288 -21.05 -4.19 0.44
N TYR A 289 -19.75 -3.88 0.40
CA TYR A 289 -18.92 -3.78 1.60
C TYR A 289 -18.97 -2.39 2.24
N GLY A 290 -19.67 -1.42 1.61
CA GLY A 290 -19.75 -0.06 2.11
C GLY A 290 -18.41 0.67 2.08
N LEU A 291 -18.21 1.56 3.05
CA LEU A 291 -16.93 2.24 3.29
C LEU A 291 -15.98 1.27 3.99
N THR A 292 -14.86 0.97 3.34
CA THR A 292 -13.81 0.11 3.91
C THR A 292 -12.58 0.95 4.25
N LEU A 293 -12.05 0.78 5.45
CA LEU A 293 -10.91 1.50 6.00
C LEU A 293 -9.73 0.53 6.11
N GLN A 294 -8.57 0.90 5.57
CA GLN A 294 -7.35 0.12 5.77
C GLN A 294 -7.02 0.04 7.26
N VAL A 295 -6.53 -1.13 7.67
CA VAL A 295 -5.94 -1.39 8.98
C VAL A 295 -4.47 -1.78 8.83
N PRO A 296 -3.66 -1.69 9.90
CA PRO A 296 -2.37 -2.35 9.87
C PRO A 296 -2.60 -3.84 9.63
N ASP A 297 -1.62 -4.50 9.03
CA ASP A 297 -1.69 -5.96 8.97
C ASP A 297 -1.59 -6.52 10.39
N ASP A 298 -2.31 -7.60 10.65
CA ASP A 298 -2.24 -8.36 11.91
C ASP A 298 -0.91 -9.14 11.96
N ILE A 299 0.22 -8.43 11.85
CA ILE A 299 1.56 -9.01 11.94
C ILE A 299 1.96 -8.95 13.43
N PRO A 300 2.13 -10.11 14.09
CA PRO A 300 2.42 -10.17 15.53
C PRO A 300 3.77 -9.59 15.93
#